data_AF-A0A561WWB7-F1
#
_entry.id   AF-A0A561WWB7-F1
#
_cell.length_a   1.000
_cell.length_b   1.000
_cell.length_c   1.000
_cell.angle_alpha   90.00
_cell.angle_beta   90.00
_cell.angle_gamma   90.00
#
_symmetry.space_group_name_H-M   'P 1'
#
loop_
_entity.id
_entity.type
_entity.pdbx_description
1 polymer ?
#
loop_
_entity_poly.entity_id
_entity_poly.type
_entity_poly.pdbx_seq_one_letter_code
_entity_poly.pdbx_strand_id
1 'polypeptide(L)'
;MAWNPAAYEILGGSEGRVEASVELAALEGWIEGRLPEAVREWYLLGGDRRLASISCNLVTRTQDFTSQTTIRFLASGYLLLETDSQHCCRWVVGISATHSNPPVYLIDPDDDACASRSCYAGTFSDYTFTAAWDVALWNGEVSADFDHPLPAGALDALKTRLTLLPTTHGWAMNQNCDAVYRFEGSAKVAVAVQGGAALWSAIAAPSIATRRAFASLVGATLEG
;
A
#
# COMPACT_ATOMS: atom_id res chain seq x y z
N MET A 1 -17.63 4.49 13.24
CA MET A 1 -17.61 3.20 12.52
C MET A 1 -16.14 2.80 12.51
N ALA A 2 -15.74 1.63 13.01
CA ALA A 2 -14.32 1.29 13.05
C ALA A 2 -13.79 1.18 11.61
N TRP A 3 -12.68 1.85 11.33
CA TRP A 3 -11.97 1.73 10.06
C TRP A 3 -11.55 0.27 9.78
N ASN A 4 -11.23 -0.03 8.52
CA ASN A 4 -11.01 -1.37 7.94
C ASN A 4 -10.46 -2.41 8.95
N PRO A 5 -11.28 -3.35 9.46
CA PRO A 5 -10.86 -4.37 10.43
C PRO A 5 -9.66 -5.21 9.99
N ALA A 6 -9.53 -5.43 8.68
CA ALA A 6 -8.42 -6.21 8.13
C ALA A 6 -7.09 -5.44 8.23
N ALA A 7 -7.10 -4.11 8.10
CA ALA A 7 -5.90 -3.30 8.31
C ALA A 7 -5.45 -3.34 9.77
N TYR A 8 -6.40 -3.38 10.71
CA TYR A 8 -6.10 -3.54 12.14
C TYR A 8 -5.48 -4.89 12.48
N GLU A 9 -5.92 -5.96 11.85
CA GLU A 9 -5.38 -7.30 12.07
C GLU A 9 -3.89 -7.37 11.70
N ILE A 10 -3.51 -6.76 10.58
CA ILE A 10 -2.12 -6.79 10.10
C ILE A 10 -1.24 -5.79 10.85
N LEU A 11 -1.74 -4.57 11.07
CA LEU A 11 -0.95 -3.51 11.70
C LEU A 11 -0.91 -3.63 13.23
N GLY A 12 -1.78 -4.40 13.89
CA GLY A 12 -1.80 -4.54 15.34
C GLY A 12 -2.59 -3.44 16.08
N GLY A 13 -2.89 -3.72 17.36
CA GLY A 13 -3.79 -2.95 18.21
C GLY A 13 -3.26 -1.62 18.76
N SER A 14 -4.04 -1.01 19.67
CA SER A 14 -4.02 0.43 19.98
C SER A 14 -2.99 0.94 21.01
N GLU A 15 -1.77 0.42 21.01
CA GLU A 15 -0.73 0.92 21.91
C GLU A 15 -0.16 2.28 21.42
N GLY A 16 -0.04 3.28 22.31
CA GLY A 16 0.62 4.58 22.02
C GLY A 16 -0.26 5.78 21.61
N ARG A 17 -1.52 5.86 22.06
CA ARG A 17 -2.51 6.88 21.62
C ARG A 17 -2.22 8.35 22.02
N VAL A 18 -1.42 8.62 23.05
CA VAL A 18 -1.34 9.98 23.65
C VAL A 18 -0.49 10.95 22.81
N GLU A 19 0.72 10.57 22.40
CA GLU A 19 1.66 11.47 21.69
C GLU A 19 1.15 11.86 20.30
N ALA A 20 0.60 10.89 19.55
CA ALA A 20 0.04 11.13 18.22
C ALA A 20 -1.09 12.18 18.23
N SER A 21 -1.84 12.30 19.32
CA SER A 21 -2.96 13.24 19.40
C SER A 21 -2.53 14.71 19.37
N VAL A 22 -1.37 15.04 19.95
CA VAL A 22 -0.85 16.42 20.01
C VAL A 22 -0.28 16.84 18.65
N GLU A 23 0.52 15.97 18.04
CA GLU A 23 1.13 16.23 16.73
C GLU A 23 0.08 16.34 15.63
N LEU A 24 -0.94 15.48 15.67
CA LEU A 24 -2.04 15.52 14.72
C LEU A 24 -2.91 16.78 14.89
N ALA A 25 -3.16 17.20 16.13
CA ALA A 25 -3.88 18.46 16.39
C ALA A 25 -3.08 19.69 15.90
N ALA A 26 -1.75 19.67 16.03
CA ALA A 26 -0.89 20.71 15.50
C ALA A 26 -0.94 20.76 13.97
N LEU A 27 -0.92 19.60 13.30
CA LEU A 27 -1.10 19.51 11.85
C LEU A 27 -2.47 20.03 11.42
N GLU A 28 -3.56 19.57 12.04
CA GLU A 28 -4.93 20.01 11.76
C GLU A 28 -5.10 21.53 11.98
N GLY A 29 -4.44 22.08 13.00
CA GLY A 29 -4.37 23.52 13.22
C GLY A 29 -3.62 24.26 12.12
N TRP A 30 -2.52 23.68 11.61
CA TRP A 30 -1.71 24.28 10.56
C TRP A 30 -2.41 24.28 9.19
N ILE A 31 -3.14 23.22 8.85
CA ILE A 31 -3.93 23.13 7.61
C ILE A 31 -5.31 23.82 7.72
N GLU A 32 -5.59 24.47 8.85
CA GLU A 32 -6.86 25.14 9.16
C GLU A 32 -8.09 24.24 8.95
N GLY A 33 -7.96 22.95 9.25
CA GLY A 33 -8.96 21.95 8.90
C GLY A 33 -8.74 20.60 9.56
N ARG A 34 -9.73 19.72 9.41
CA ARG A 34 -9.58 18.33 9.85
C ARG A 34 -9.10 17.46 8.70
N LEU A 35 -8.23 16.51 9.03
CA LEU A 35 -7.89 15.45 8.10
C LEU A 35 -9.10 14.55 7.84
N PRO A 36 -9.12 13.85 6.71
CA PRO A 36 -10.06 12.76 6.47
C PRO A 36 -10.12 11.76 7.63
N GLU A 37 -11.31 11.28 7.98
CA GLU A 37 -11.55 10.44 9.17
C GLU A 37 -10.62 9.22 9.22
N ALA A 38 -10.48 8.48 8.12
CA ALA A 38 -9.62 7.29 8.02
C ALA A 38 -8.13 7.62 8.21
N VAL A 39 -7.67 8.73 7.63
CA VAL A 39 -6.27 9.21 7.77
C VAL A 39 -6.00 9.59 9.22
N ARG A 40 -6.94 10.34 9.80
CA ARG A 40 -6.87 10.80 11.19
C ARG A 40 -6.85 9.62 12.17
N GLU A 41 -7.74 8.65 11.99
CA GLU A 41 -7.81 7.44 12.82
C GLU A 41 -6.53 6.61 12.74
N TRP A 42 -5.95 6.45 11.54
CA TRP A 42 -4.69 5.74 11.35
C TRP A 42 -3.52 6.32 12.14
N TYR A 43 -3.32 7.64 12.07
CA TYR A 43 -2.28 8.31 12.86
C TYR A 43 -2.56 8.25 14.36
N LEU A 44 -3.80 8.47 14.80
CA LEU A 44 -4.18 8.37 16.22
C LEU A 44 -3.91 6.99 16.81
N LEU A 45 -3.98 5.96 15.97
CA LEU A 45 -3.71 4.61 16.38
C LEU A 45 -2.25 4.21 16.18
N GLY A 46 -1.37 5.09 15.72
CA GLY A 46 0.05 4.82 15.52
C GLY A 46 0.35 3.91 14.32
N GLY A 47 -0.53 3.88 13.32
CA GLY A 47 -0.35 3.07 12.13
C GLY A 47 0.87 3.47 11.30
N ASP A 48 1.25 4.76 11.34
CA ASP A 48 2.47 5.30 10.74
C ASP A 48 3.73 4.70 11.34
N ARG A 49 3.81 4.65 12.68
CA ARG A 49 4.95 4.05 13.39
C ARG A 49 5.05 2.54 13.15
N ARG A 50 3.90 1.86 13.12
CA ARG A 50 3.89 0.40 12.89
C ARG A 50 4.27 0.05 11.47
N LEU A 51 3.71 0.73 10.47
CA LEU A 51 4.14 0.55 9.07
C LEU A 51 5.62 0.87 8.91
N ALA A 52 6.11 1.97 9.51
CA ALA A 52 7.53 2.33 9.50
C ALA A 52 8.44 1.27 10.14
N SER A 53 7.94 0.53 11.13
CA SER A 53 8.72 -0.49 11.83
C SER A 53 8.92 -1.79 11.03
N ILE A 54 8.09 -2.01 10.01
CA ILE A 54 8.12 -3.22 9.19
C ILE A 54 8.49 -2.93 7.72
N SER A 55 8.21 -1.73 7.22
CA SER A 55 8.45 -1.34 5.83
C SER A 55 9.92 -0.92 5.61
N CYS A 56 10.41 -1.14 4.39
CA CYS A 56 11.68 -0.56 3.93
C CYS A 56 11.51 0.84 3.34
N ASN A 57 10.28 1.27 3.06
CA ASN A 57 9.98 2.62 2.58
C ASN A 57 10.14 3.65 3.69
N LEU A 58 10.33 4.90 3.29
CA LEU A 58 10.40 6.04 4.19
C LEU A 58 8.98 6.53 4.50
N VAL A 59 8.35 5.92 5.50
CA VAL A 59 7.01 6.30 5.98
C VAL A 59 7.05 7.64 6.70
N THR A 60 6.15 8.55 6.34
CA THR A 60 5.99 9.86 6.98
C THR A 60 5.26 9.71 8.31
N ARG A 61 5.97 9.93 9.40
CA ARG A 61 5.42 9.85 10.76
C ARG A 61 4.91 11.21 11.23
N THR A 62 4.11 11.20 12.28
CA THR A 62 3.60 12.44 12.91
C THR A 62 4.69 13.45 13.29
N GLN A 63 5.83 12.96 13.77
CA GLN A 63 7.01 13.78 14.09
C GLN A 63 7.63 14.48 12.85
N ASP A 64 7.38 13.97 11.64
CA ASP A 64 7.97 14.46 10.40
C ASP A 64 7.10 15.56 9.75
N PHE A 65 5.95 15.91 10.34
CA PHE A 65 5.02 16.92 9.81
C PHE A 65 5.60 18.33 9.73
N THR A 66 6.64 18.61 10.52
CA THR A 66 7.35 19.90 10.50
C THR A 66 8.52 19.94 9.50
N SER A 67 8.78 18.84 8.77
CA SER A 67 9.85 18.80 7.79
C SER A 67 9.53 19.66 6.57
N GLN A 68 10.57 20.22 5.94
CA GLN A 68 10.43 21.03 4.71
C GLN A 68 9.75 20.27 3.57
N THR A 69 9.96 18.96 3.48
CA THR A 69 9.30 18.12 2.46
C THR A 69 7.80 18.02 2.74
N THR A 70 7.41 17.67 3.96
CA THR A 70 5.98 17.56 4.34
C THR A 70 5.27 18.91 4.18
N ILE A 71 5.93 20.01 4.55
CA ILE A 71 5.37 21.35 4.40
C ILE A 71 5.03 21.69 2.95
N ARG A 72 5.90 21.33 2.00
CA ARG A 72 5.66 21.56 0.56
C ARG A 72 4.44 20.81 0.05
N PHE A 73 4.27 19.54 0.44
CA PHE A 73 3.09 18.77 0.07
C PHE A 73 1.80 19.34 0.66
N LEU A 74 1.85 19.76 1.93
CA LEU A 74 0.70 20.31 2.61
C LEU A 74 0.27 21.65 2.00
N ALA A 75 1.21 22.48 1.54
CA ALA A 75 0.91 23.67 0.75
C ALA A 75 0.21 23.35 -0.59
N SER A 76 0.44 22.18 -1.16
CA SER A 76 -0.23 21.66 -2.37
C SER A 76 -1.57 20.97 -2.07
N GLY A 77 -2.01 20.91 -0.81
CA GLY A 77 -3.26 20.24 -0.41
C GLY A 77 -3.16 18.72 -0.24
N TYR A 78 -1.94 18.20 -0.09
CA TYR A 78 -1.67 16.77 0.06
C TYR A 78 -0.83 16.48 1.30
N LEU A 79 -1.00 15.29 1.86
CA LEU A 79 -0.14 14.73 2.88
C LEU A 79 0.73 13.65 2.24
N LEU A 80 2.05 13.75 2.40
CA LEU A 80 2.99 12.70 2.07
C LEU A 80 2.80 11.53 3.04
N LEU A 81 2.62 10.32 2.52
CA LEU A 81 2.43 9.11 3.31
C LEU A 81 3.72 8.31 3.40
N GLU A 82 4.37 8.08 2.27
CA GLU A 82 5.66 7.38 2.20
C GLU A 82 6.42 7.75 0.93
N THR A 83 7.74 7.61 1.00
CA THR A 83 8.63 7.64 -0.16
C THR A 83 9.22 6.25 -0.36
N ASP A 84 9.24 5.80 -1.61
CA ASP A 84 9.86 4.53 -1.96
C ASP A 84 11.31 4.46 -1.49
N SER A 85 11.76 3.29 -1.01
CA SER A 85 13.13 3.09 -0.54
C SER A 85 14.22 3.35 -1.60
N GLN A 86 13.87 3.22 -2.88
CA GLN A 86 14.72 3.53 -4.03
C GLN A 86 14.48 4.94 -4.57
N HIS A 87 13.64 5.73 -3.89
CA HIS A 87 13.28 7.10 -4.27
C HIS A 87 12.67 7.23 -5.68
N CYS A 88 12.00 6.19 -6.17
CA CYS A 88 11.44 6.17 -7.51
C CYS A 88 9.97 6.65 -7.57
N CYS A 89 9.26 6.70 -6.44
CA CYS A 89 7.95 7.33 -6.33
C CYS A 89 7.62 7.75 -4.89
N ARG A 90 6.50 8.46 -4.74
CA ARG A 90 5.93 8.80 -3.42
C ARG A 90 4.43 8.56 -3.41
N TRP A 91 3.90 8.24 -2.23
CA TRP A 91 2.47 8.08 -1.99
C TRP A 91 1.93 9.29 -1.25
N VAL A 92 0.82 9.81 -1.74
CA VAL A 92 0.18 11.01 -1.18
C VAL A 92 -1.33 10.82 -1.06
N VAL A 93 -1.92 11.53 -0.10
CA VAL A 93 -3.38 11.58 0.10
C VAL A 93 -3.84 13.03 0.18
N GLY A 94 -5.01 13.34 -0.37
CA GLY A 94 -5.58 14.68 -0.25
C GLY A 94 -5.99 14.97 1.20
N ILE A 95 -5.68 16.18 1.70
CA ILE A 95 -6.04 16.59 3.08
C ILE A 95 -7.43 17.17 3.21
N SER A 96 -8.14 17.37 2.09
CA SER A 96 -9.51 17.87 2.09
C SER A 96 -10.47 16.85 2.69
N ALA A 97 -11.26 17.25 3.69
CA ALA A 97 -12.27 16.43 4.36
C ALA A 97 -13.50 16.06 3.51
N THR A 98 -13.44 16.23 2.18
CA THR A 98 -14.53 15.87 1.25
C THR A 98 -14.83 14.38 1.23
N HIS A 99 -13.89 13.54 1.66
CA HIS A 99 -14.04 12.09 1.74
C HIS A 99 -13.57 11.61 3.11
N SER A 100 -14.36 10.81 3.81
CA SER A 100 -13.93 10.20 5.08
C SER A 100 -12.82 9.18 4.87
N ASN A 101 -12.80 8.52 3.70
CA ASN A 101 -11.81 7.52 3.31
C ASN A 101 -11.31 7.83 1.88
N PRO A 102 -10.37 8.78 1.73
CA PRO A 102 -9.97 9.34 0.45
C PRO A 102 -9.12 8.36 -0.37
N PRO A 103 -9.05 8.50 -1.70
CA PRO A 103 -8.08 7.75 -2.51
C PRO A 103 -6.64 8.14 -2.18
N VAL A 104 -5.72 7.20 -2.41
CA VAL A 104 -4.27 7.41 -2.32
C VAL A 104 -3.68 7.42 -3.72
N TYR A 105 -2.73 8.33 -3.95
CA TYR A 105 -2.12 8.55 -5.24
C TYR A 105 -0.62 8.26 -5.20
N LEU A 106 -0.09 7.83 -6.34
CA LEU A 106 1.33 7.81 -6.63
C LEU A 106 1.72 9.05 -7.42
N ILE A 107 2.88 9.60 -7.10
CA ILE A 107 3.47 10.75 -7.79
C ILE A 107 4.95 10.46 -8.09
N ASP A 108 5.49 11.19 -9.06
CA ASP A 108 6.91 11.20 -9.35
C ASP A 108 7.71 11.72 -8.15
N PRO A 109 8.96 11.24 -7.95
CA PRO A 109 9.73 11.56 -6.76
C PRO A 109 10.14 13.04 -6.67
N ASP A 110 10.11 13.79 -7.78
CA ASP A 110 10.44 15.21 -7.81
C ASP A 110 9.21 16.13 -7.87
N ASP A 111 8.00 15.57 -7.83
CA ASP A 111 6.75 16.32 -7.99
C ASP A 111 6.09 16.69 -6.65
N ASP A 112 6.63 17.71 -5.99
CA ASP A 112 6.04 18.25 -4.74
C ASP A 112 4.67 18.93 -4.96
N ALA A 113 4.27 19.17 -6.22
CA ALA A 113 3.00 19.76 -6.58
C ALA A 113 1.89 18.73 -6.84
N CYS A 114 2.22 17.43 -6.83
CA CYS A 114 1.31 16.33 -7.13
C CYS A 114 0.59 16.46 -8.49
N ALA A 115 1.25 17.09 -9.48
CA ALA A 115 0.77 17.23 -10.85
C ALA A 115 0.74 15.91 -11.61
N SER A 116 1.68 14.98 -11.38
CA SER A 116 1.77 13.67 -12.03
C SER A 116 0.96 12.57 -11.34
N ARG A 117 0.11 12.95 -10.38
CA ARG A 117 -0.66 12.01 -9.57
C ARG A 117 -1.43 11.00 -10.43
N SER A 118 -1.28 9.74 -10.09
CA SER A 118 -2.06 8.61 -10.60
C SER A 118 -2.69 7.87 -9.42
N CYS A 119 -3.90 7.35 -9.61
CA CYS A 119 -4.58 6.64 -8.53
C CYS A 119 -3.82 5.35 -8.19
N TYR A 120 -3.42 5.18 -6.93
CA TYR A 120 -2.82 3.95 -6.43
C TYR A 120 -3.87 3.04 -5.79
N ALA A 121 -4.67 3.61 -4.88
CA ALA A 121 -5.74 2.91 -4.19
C ALA A 121 -7.01 3.76 -4.17
N GLY A 122 -8.16 3.12 -4.39
CA GLY A 122 -9.46 3.81 -4.36
C GLY A 122 -9.82 4.37 -3.00
N THR A 123 -9.26 3.80 -1.92
CA THR A 123 -9.44 4.28 -0.55
C THR A 123 -8.14 4.19 0.25
N PHE A 124 -8.04 5.03 1.29
CA PHE A 124 -6.94 5.03 2.23
C PHE A 124 -6.88 3.72 3.03
N SER A 125 -8.04 3.14 3.36
CA SER A 125 -8.13 1.79 3.93
C SER A 125 -7.47 0.71 3.08
N ASP A 126 -7.67 0.76 1.76
CA ASP A 126 -7.10 -0.24 0.86
C ASP A 126 -5.60 -0.06 0.76
N TYR A 127 -5.12 1.18 0.70
CA TYR A 127 -3.69 1.50 0.76
C TYR A 127 -3.04 0.94 2.03
N THR A 128 -3.55 1.26 3.22
CA THR A 128 -2.89 0.83 4.47
C THR A 128 -2.92 -0.68 4.65
N PHE A 129 -4.03 -1.33 4.27
CA PHE A 129 -4.13 -2.79 4.27
C PHE A 129 -3.09 -3.40 3.33
N THR A 130 -3.05 -2.95 2.09
CA THR A 130 -2.16 -3.53 1.07
C THR A 130 -0.69 -3.24 1.35
N ALA A 131 -0.34 -2.05 1.83
CA ALA A 131 1.04 -1.73 2.24
C ALA A 131 1.53 -2.65 3.35
N ALA A 132 0.72 -2.86 4.40
CA ALA A 132 1.08 -3.74 5.51
C ALA A 132 1.14 -5.22 5.06
N TRP A 133 0.20 -5.64 4.22
CA TRP A 133 0.14 -7.00 3.68
C TRP A 133 1.33 -7.31 2.78
N ASP A 134 1.71 -6.39 1.89
CA ASP A 134 2.85 -6.53 0.98
C ASP A 134 4.16 -6.66 1.77
N VAL A 135 4.37 -5.84 2.79
CA VAL A 135 5.52 -6.00 3.69
C VAL A 135 5.54 -7.38 4.34
N ALA A 136 4.41 -7.86 4.84
CA ALA A 136 4.31 -9.18 5.45
C ALA A 136 4.54 -10.32 4.44
N LEU A 137 4.16 -10.14 3.17
CA LEU A 137 4.49 -11.06 2.09
C LEU A 137 6.01 -11.13 1.91
N TRP A 138 6.67 -10.00 1.69
CA TRP A 138 8.11 -9.91 1.39
C TRP A 138 9.03 -10.29 2.57
N ASN A 139 8.53 -10.23 3.81
CA ASN A 139 9.25 -10.74 4.98
C ASN A 139 9.25 -12.28 5.09
N GLY A 140 8.41 -12.98 4.31
CA GLY A 140 8.36 -14.43 4.28
C GLY A 140 9.34 -15.07 3.30
N GLU A 141 9.34 -16.41 3.23
CA GLU A 141 10.02 -17.13 2.15
C GLU A 141 9.18 -17.04 0.86
N VAL A 142 9.46 -15.99 0.08
CA VAL A 142 8.77 -15.68 -1.17
C VAL A 142 9.51 -16.30 -2.35
N SER A 143 8.76 -16.83 -3.31
CA SER A 143 9.24 -16.92 -4.68
C SER A 143 8.60 -15.82 -5.50
N ALA A 144 9.46 -15.05 -6.17
CA ALA A 144 9.04 -13.99 -7.07
C ALA A 144 9.54 -14.29 -8.48
N ASP A 145 8.72 -13.93 -9.47
CA ASP A 145 9.08 -13.98 -10.88
C ASP A 145 8.59 -12.69 -11.57
N PHE A 146 9.25 -12.30 -12.66
CA PHE A 146 9.07 -11.01 -13.32
C PHE A 146 8.84 -11.21 -14.82
N ASP A 147 8.09 -10.30 -15.44
CA ASP A 147 7.94 -10.18 -16.89
C ASP A 147 7.56 -11.50 -17.60
N HIS A 148 6.55 -12.21 -17.08
CA HIS A 148 6.09 -13.47 -17.63
C HIS A 148 4.65 -13.39 -18.19
N PRO A 149 4.29 -14.22 -19.19
CA PRO A 149 2.91 -14.28 -19.68
C PRO A 149 1.95 -14.67 -18.56
N LEU A 150 0.78 -14.05 -18.51
CA LEU A 150 -0.30 -14.43 -17.61
C LEU A 150 -1.23 -15.42 -18.35
N PRO A 151 -1.35 -16.68 -17.91
CA PRO A 151 -2.23 -17.65 -18.56
C PRO A 151 -3.68 -17.17 -18.59
N ALA A 152 -4.41 -17.54 -19.66
CA ALA A 152 -5.83 -17.22 -19.76
C ALA A 152 -6.61 -17.82 -18.58
N GLY A 153 -7.40 -16.99 -17.89
CA GLY A 153 -8.18 -17.40 -16.72
C GLY A 153 -7.37 -17.56 -15.42
N ALA A 154 -6.08 -17.19 -15.38
CA ALA A 154 -5.24 -17.31 -14.19
C ALA A 154 -5.85 -16.60 -12.96
N LEU A 155 -6.30 -15.36 -13.13
CA LEU A 155 -6.90 -14.59 -12.03
C LEU A 155 -8.21 -15.22 -11.53
N ASP A 156 -9.03 -15.77 -12.41
CA ASP A 156 -10.29 -16.43 -12.01
C ASP A 156 -10.02 -17.78 -11.32
N ALA A 157 -8.99 -18.50 -11.75
CA ALA A 157 -8.51 -19.69 -11.07
C ALA A 157 -8.00 -19.38 -9.66
N LEU A 158 -7.30 -18.25 -9.47
CA LEU A 158 -6.90 -17.77 -8.16
C LEU A 158 -8.10 -17.39 -7.30
N LYS A 159 -9.07 -16.61 -7.82
CA LYS A 159 -10.32 -16.26 -7.09
C LYS A 159 -11.13 -17.48 -6.65
N THR A 160 -11.05 -18.58 -7.39
CA THR A 160 -11.73 -19.84 -7.04
C THR A 160 -11.04 -20.56 -5.87
N ARG A 161 -9.75 -20.35 -5.67
CA ARG A 161 -8.92 -21.09 -4.70
C ARG A 161 -8.53 -20.27 -3.47
N LEU A 162 -8.50 -18.96 -3.60
CA LEU A 162 -8.05 -18.00 -2.61
C LEU A 162 -9.04 -16.83 -2.53
N THR A 163 -9.06 -16.16 -1.39
CA THR A 163 -9.83 -14.94 -1.18
C THR A 163 -9.13 -13.79 -1.88
N LEU A 164 -9.83 -13.11 -2.79
CA LEU A 164 -9.35 -11.85 -3.38
C LEU A 164 -9.37 -10.75 -2.32
N LEU A 165 -8.24 -10.06 -2.18
CA LEU A 165 -8.04 -8.91 -1.32
C LEU A 165 -8.14 -7.59 -2.11
N PRO A 166 -8.14 -6.42 -1.46
CA PRO A 166 -8.15 -5.14 -2.15
C PRO A 166 -7.09 -5.04 -3.25
N THR A 167 -7.55 -4.58 -4.41
CA THR A 167 -6.72 -4.39 -5.60
C THR A 167 -6.21 -2.94 -5.60
N THR A 168 -4.92 -2.78 -5.89
CA THR A 168 -4.32 -1.45 -6.12
C THR A 168 -3.87 -1.35 -7.57
N HIS A 169 -3.39 -0.19 -7.96
CA HIS A 169 -2.74 0.02 -9.25
C HIS A 169 -1.22 -0.01 -9.07
N GLY A 170 -0.50 0.23 -10.17
CA GLY A 170 0.95 0.07 -10.28
C GLY A 170 1.78 0.73 -9.18
N TRP A 171 3.06 0.39 -9.16
CA TRP A 171 4.14 1.00 -8.39
C TRP A 171 5.11 1.68 -9.37
N ALA A 172 6.09 2.46 -8.89
CA ALA A 172 6.96 3.31 -9.72
C ALA A 172 7.58 2.64 -10.94
N MET A 173 8.03 1.39 -10.80
CA MET A 173 8.67 0.63 -11.89
C MET A 173 7.66 -0.01 -12.86
N ASN A 174 6.36 0.09 -12.55
CA ASN A 174 5.26 -0.48 -13.31
C ASN A 174 4.18 0.58 -13.61
N GLN A 175 4.58 1.74 -14.13
CA GLN A 175 3.63 2.83 -14.45
C GLN A 175 2.56 2.43 -15.48
N ASN A 176 2.73 1.29 -16.16
CA ASN A 176 1.74 0.71 -17.06
C ASN A 176 1.00 -0.52 -16.46
N CYS A 177 1.08 -0.72 -15.14
CA CYS A 177 0.32 -1.77 -14.46
C CYS A 177 -1.16 -1.37 -14.37
N ASP A 178 -2.02 -2.23 -14.92
CA ASP A 178 -3.46 -2.08 -14.85
C ASP A 178 -3.94 -2.30 -13.40
N ALA A 179 -3.42 -3.35 -12.75
CA ALA A 179 -3.83 -3.76 -11.43
C ALA A 179 -2.80 -4.66 -10.73
N VAL A 180 -2.69 -4.52 -9.42
CA VAL A 180 -2.00 -5.44 -8.52
C VAL A 180 -3.06 -6.20 -7.73
N TYR A 181 -3.24 -7.46 -8.09
CA TYR A 181 -4.14 -8.39 -7.40
C TYR A 181 -3.42 -9.05 -6.23
N ARG A 182 -4.11 -9.17 -5.10
CA ARG A 182 -3.63 -9.86 -3.91
C ARG A 182 -4.63 -10.93 -3.52
N PHE A 183 -4.13 -12.09 -3.11
CA PHE A 183 -4.92 -13.24 -2.75
C PHE A 183 -4.39 -13.87 -1.47
N GLU A 184 -5.29 -14.33 -0.62
CA GLU A 184 -4.96 -14.96 0.66
C GLU A 184 -5.79 -16.23 0.92
N GLY A 185 -5.26 -17.11 1.77
CA GLY A 185 -5.84 -18.41 2.11
C GLY A 185 -4.76 -19.43 2.38
N SER A 186 -4.72 -20.51 1.59
CA SER A 186 -3.67 -21.54 1.68
C SER A 186 -2.28 -21.06 1.22
N ALA A 187 -2.21 -19.91 0.57
CA ALA A 187 -1.01 -19.17 0.20
C ALA A 187 -1.31 -17.68 0.15
N LYS A 188 -0.26 -16.86 0.21
CA LYS A 188 -0.29 -15.44 -0.17
C LYS A 188 0.23 -15.31 -1.59
N VAL A 189 -0.56 -14.72 -2.48
CA VAL A 189 -0.20 -14.52 -3.88
C VAL A 189 -0.47 -13.07 -4.25
N ALA A 190 0.54 -12.39 -4.78
CA ALA A 190 0.39 -11.08 -5.42
C ALA A 190 0.79 -11.17 -6.89
N VAL A 191 0.04 -10.50 -7.76
CA VAL A 191 0.29 -10.46 -9.20
C VAL A 191 0.01 -9.04 -9.71
N ALA A 192 1.04 -8.37 -10.21
CA ALA A 192 0.90 -7.12 -10.95
C ALA A 192 0.71 -7.42 -12.44
N VAL A 193 -0.35 -6.87 -13.03
CA VAL A 193 -0.80 -7.24 -14.38
C VAL A 193 -0.79 -6.02 -15.30
N GLN A 194 -0.36 -6.26 -16.54
CA GLN A 194 -0.57 -5.37 -17.69
C GLN A 194 -1.09 -6.20 -18.87
N GLY A 195 -2.35 -6.02 -19.22
CA GLY A 195 -3.01 -6.78 -20.28
C GLY A 195 -2.90 -8.30 -20.05
N GLY A 196 -2.21 -8.99 -20.96
CA GLY A 196 -1.98 -10.43 -20.90
C GLY A 196 -0.68 -10.87 -20.20
N ALA A 197 0.00 -9.95 -19.52
CA ALA A 197 1.28 -10.22 -18.86
C ALA A 197 1.20 -9.96 -17.34
N ALA A 198 1.97 -10.74 -16.58
CA ALA A 198 2.32 -10.43 -15.21
C ALA A 198 3.67 -9.70 -15.22
N LEU A 199 3.66 -8.44 -14.79
CA LEU A 199 4.88 -7.63 -14.63
C LEU A 199 5.74 -8.20 -13.50
N TRP A 200 5.08 -8.63 -12.43
CA TRP A 200 5.67 -9.48 -11.42
C TRP A 200 4.59 -10.30 -10.73
N SER A 201 5.01 -11.44 -10.18
CA SER A 201 4.24 -12.21 -9.22
C SER A 201 5.10 -12.59 -8.03
N ALA A 202 4.47 -12.68 -6.85
CA ALA A 202 5.14 -13.09 -5.62
C ALA A 202 4.24 -14.05 -4.85
N ILE A 203 4.82 -15.16 -4.41
CA ILE A 203 4.10 -16.28 -3.80
C ILE A 203 4.80 -16.70 -2.52
N ALA A 204 4.11 -16.58 -1.40
CA ALA A 204 4.50 -17.21 -0.13
C ALA A 204 3.50 -18.31 0.21
N ALA A 205 4.01 -19.51 0.48
CA ALA A 205 3.20 -20.69 0.77
C ALA A 205 3.91 -21.60 1.78
N PRO A 206 3.16 -22.36 2.61
CA PRO A 206 3.73 -23.20 3.66
C PRO A 206 4.50 -24.42 3.15
N SER A 207 4.36 -24.77 1.87
CA SER A 207 5.09 -25.87 1.25
C SER A 207 5.52 -25.53 -0.18
N ILE A 208 6.65 -26.12 -0.61
CA ILE A 208 7.15 -26.00 -1.98
C ILE A 208 6.12 -26.53 -2.99
N ALA A 209 5.35 -27.58 -2.64
CA ALA A 209 4.31 -28.13 -3.50
C ALA A 209 3.18 -27.12 -3.75
N THR A 210 2.70 -26.46 -2.69
CA THR A 210 1.69 -25.39 -2.78
C THR A 210 2.24 -24.20 -3.58
N ARG A 211 3.48 -23.80 -3.32
CA ARG A 211 4.15 -22.71 -4.06
C ARG A 211 4.22 -23.00 -5.56
N ARG A 212 4.64 -24.22 -5.95
CA ARG A 212 4.65 -24.72 -7.34
C ARG A 212 3.28 -24.69 -8.00
N ALA A 213 2.26 -25.14 -7.27
CA ALA A 213 0.90 -25.15 -7.79
C ALA A 213 0.41 -23.74 -8.13
N PHE A 214 0.66 -22.74 -7.27
CA PHE A 214 0.27 -21.35 -7.53
C PHE A 214 1.15 -20.66 -8.55
N ALA A 215 2.46 -20.93 -8.59
CA ALA A 215 3.36 -20.39 -9.62
C ALA A 215 2.92 -20.81 -11.02
N SER A 216 2.61 -22.09 -11.18
CA SER A 216 2.08 -22.62 -12.45
C SER A 216 0.74 -21.99 -12.86
N LEU A 217 -0.11 -21.56 -11.92
CA LEU A 217 -1.38 -20.91 -12.26
C LEU A 217 -1.16 -19.52 -12.87
N VAL A 218 -0.15 -18.80 -12.40
CA VAL A 218 0.15 -17.44 -12.87
C VAL A 218 1.18 -17.41 -14.00
N GLY A 219 1.71 -18.56 -14.39
CA GLY A 219 2.73 -18.68 -15.44
C GLY A 219 4.15 -18.38 -14.96
N ALA A 220 4.36 -18.29 -13.65
CA ALA A 220 5.67 -18.06 -13.05
C ALA A 220 6.51 -19.34 -13.08
N THR A 221 7.80 -19.17 -13.37
CA THR A 221 8.83 -20.18 -13.28
C THR A 221 9.48 -20.12 -11.90
N LEU A 222 9.53 -21.27 -11.22
CA LEU A 222 10.26 -21.40 -9.97
C LEU A 222 11.70 -21.80 -10.30
N GLU A 223 12.43 -20.94 -11.02
CA GLU A 223 13.87 -21.10 -11.16
C GLU A 223 14.55 -20.35 -10.00
N GLY A 224 14.86 -21.11 -8.94
CA GLY A 224 15.55 -20.68 -7.73
C GLY A 224 15.87 -21.88 -6.85
#